data_AF-A0A438DHE3-F1
#
_entry.id   AF-A0A438DHE3-F1
#
_cell.length_a   1.000
_cell.length_b   1.000
_cell.length_c   1.000
_cell.angle_alpha   90.00
_cell.angle_beta   90.00
_cell.angle_gamma   90.00
#
_symmetry.space_group_name_H-M   'P 1'
#
loop_
_entity.id
_entity.type
_entity.pdbx_description
1 polymer ?
#
loop_
_entity_poly.entity_id
_entity_poly.type
_entity_poly.pdbx_seq_one_letter_code
_entity_poly.pdbx_strand_id
1 'polypeptide(L)'
;MKEAKQKKNVPVLPWMRSPIDVSLFEECPLHLFPCLDPRLEVALKNMGFSSLFPVQVAVWQETVGPGAFERDLCINSPTGSGKTLAYALPIVNVLSSRAVKCLRALVVLPTRDLALQVTCLLMYLICHYCTQFVVFFLMGILLCVA
;
A
#
# COMPACT_ATOMS: atom_id res chain seq x y z
N MET A 1 -6.97 29.40 29.94
CA MET A 1 -6.88 30.28 28.76
C MET A 1 -6.50 29.41 27.59
N LYS A 2 -7.36 29.26 26.57
CA LYS A 2 -7.11 28.40 25.40
C LYS A 2 -6.38 29.24 24.36
N GLU A 3 -5.12 28.91 24.07
CA GLU A 3 -4.35 29.57 23.02
C GLU A 3 -4.87 29.14 21.64
N ALA A 4 -5.48 30.09 20.93
CA ALA A 4 -5.86 29.93 19.54
C ALA A 4 -4.60 29.98 18.67
N LYS A 5 -4.16 28.82 18.18
CA LYS A 5 -2.99 28.70 17.30
C LYS A 5 -3.32 29.26 15.92
N GLN A 6 -2.84 30.46 15.65
CA GLN A 6 -2.90 31.17 14.37
C GLN A 6 -2.47 30.24 13.22
N LYS A 7 -3.40 29.81 12.36
CA LYS A 7 -3.11 29.06 11.13
C LYS A 7 -2.37 29.99 10.16
N LYS A 8 -1.05 29.86 10.06
CA LYS A 8 -0.29 30.40 8.92
C LYS A 8 -0.87 29.77 7.65
N ASN A 9 -1.36 30.59 6.73
CA ASN A 9 -1.81 30.16 5.40
C ASN A 9 -0.59 29.72 4.58
N VAL A 10 -0.13 28.49 4.82
CA VAL A 10 0.79 27.83 3.92
C VAL A 10 0.00 27.50 2.65
N PRO A 11 0.51 27.78 1.44
CA PRO A 11 -0.13 27.33 0.21
C PRO A 11 -0.08 25.81 0.16
N VAL A 12 -1.17 25.18 0.61
CA VAL A 12 -1.33 23.73 0.63
C VAL A 12 -2.03 23.31 -0.67
N LEU A 13 -1.45 22.33 -1.35
CA LEU A 13 -2.02 21.76 -2.58
C LEU A 13 -3.46 21.31 -2.33
N PRO A 14 -4.39 21.43 -3.30
CA PRO A 14 -5.81 21.16 -3.07
C PRO A 14 -6.09 19.80 -2.42
N TRP A 15 -5.35 18.76 -2.81
CA TRP A 15 -5.47 17.39 -2.28
C TRP A 15 -4.90 17.22 -0.86
N MET A 16 -3.99 18.10 -0.42
CA MET A 16 -3.46 18.11 0.95
C MET A 16 -4.38 18.85 1.94
N ARG A 17 -5.46 19.50 1.47
CA ARG A 17 -6.36 20.30 2.32
C ARG A 17 -7.28 19.46 3.20
N SER A 18 -7.52 18.21 2.82
CA SER A 18 -8.34 17.26 3.56
C SER A 18 -7.59 15.94 3.74
N PRO A 19 -6.55 15.89 4.59
CA PRO A 19 -5.82 14.66 4.84
C PRO A 19 -6.73 13.65 5.54
N ILE A 20 -6.59 12.38 5.16
CA ILE A 20 -7.20 11.26 5.89
C ILE A 20 -6.26 10.93 7.05
N ASP A 21 -6.79 11.00 8.27
CA ASP A 21 -6.03 10.68 9.46
C ASP A 21 -6.05 9.17 9.71
N VAL A 22 -4.87 8.55 9.72
CA VAL A 22 -4.70 7.11 9.96
C VAL A 22 -5.13 6.71 11.38
N SER A 23 -5.13 7.65 12.33
CA SER A 23 -5.60 7.40 13.71
C SER A 23 -7.09 7.10 13.82
N LEU A 24 -7.86 7.35 12.76
CA LEU A 24 -9.28 6.98 12.68
C LEU A 24 -9.50 5.49 12.40
N PHE A 25 -8.43 4.74 12.09
CA PHE A 25 -8.49 3.32 11.78
C PHE A 25 -7.89 2.51 12.91
N GLU A 26 -8.53 1.38 13.21
CA GLU A 26 -8.02 0.38 14.15
C GLU A 26 -7.42 -0.80 13.39
N GLU A 27 -6.68 -1.64 14.12
CA GLU A 27 -6.21 -2.91 13.57
C GLU A 27 -7.41 -3.77 13.15
N CYS A 28 -7.40 -4.24 11.92
CA CYS A 28 -8.48 -5.05 11.38
C CYS A 28 -8.01 -6.50 11.23
N PRO A 29 -8.70 -7.48 11.82
CA PRO A 29 -8.33 -8.88 11.64
C PRO A 29 -8.65 -9.34 10.22
N LEU A 30 -7.81 -10.23 9.66
CA LEU A 30 -7.87 -10.60 8.24
C LEU A 30 -9.23 -11.16 7.79
N HIS A 31 -9.93 -11.87 8.67
CA HIS A 31 -11.21 -12.53 8.35
C HIS A 31 -12.38 -11.56 8.17
N LEU A 32 -12.28 -10.34 8.72
CA LEU A 32 -13.29 -9.28 8.57
C LEU A 32 -12.91 -8.27 7.47
N PHE A 33 -11.80 -8.50 6.77
CA PHE A 33 -11.27 -7.54 5.83
C PHE A 33 -12.06 -7.60 4.50
N PRO A 34 -12.76 -6.51 4.12
CA PRO A 34 -13.69 -6.54 3.00
C PRO A 34 -12.97 -6.72 1.66
N CYS A 35 -13.55 -7.51 0.75
CA CYS A 35 -13.09 -7.68 -0.63
C CYS A 35 -11.66 -8.25 -0.77
N LEU A 36 -11.15 -8.95 0.26
CA LEU A 36 -9.87 -9.63 0.22
C LEU A 36 -9.98 -10.97 -0.52
N ASP A 37 -9.11 -11.22 -1.51
CA ASP A 37 -9.03 -12.54 -2.17
C ASP A 37 -8.68 -13.63 -1.13
N PRO A 38 -9.44 -14.74 -1.03
CA PRO A 38 -9.16 -15.83 -0.09
C PRO A 38 -7.75 -16.39 -0.19
N ARG A 39 -7.15 -16.37 -1.39
CA ARG A 39 -5.76 -16.80 -1.61
C ARG A 39 -4.76 -15.85 -0.95
N LEU A 40 -5.06 -14.55 -0.94
CA LEU A 40 -4.26 -13.54 -0.27
C LEU A 40 -4.37 -13.68 1.24
N GLU A 41 -5.57 -13.98 1.76
CA GLU A 41 -5.78 -14.25 3.18
C GLU A 41 -4.93 -15.44 3.68
N VAL A 42 -4.92 -16.54 2.92
CA VAL A 42 -4.09 -17.72 3.23
C VAL A 42 -2.60 -17.37 3.18
N ALA A 43 -2.16 -16.63 2.16
CA ALA A 43 -0.77 -16.19 2.06
C ALA A 43 -0.34 -15.34 3.26
N LEU A 44 -1.19 -14.40 3.70
CA LEU A 44 -0.93 -13.55 4.86
C LEU A 44 -0.86 -14.34 6.17
N LYS A 45 -1.79 -15.29 6.37
CA LYS A 45 -1.75 -16.19 7.53
C LYS A 45 -0.48 -17.04 7.57
N ASN A 46 -0.03 -17.55 6.42
CA ASN A 46 1.21 -18.32 6.31
C ASN A 46 2.45 -17.48 6.63
N MET A 47 2.42 -16.18 6.38
CA MET A 47 3.47 -15.23 6.76
C MET A 47 3.40 -14.82 8.24
N GLY A 48 2.41 -15.28 8.98
CA GLY A 48 2.23 -14.97 10.40
C GLY A 48 1.47 -13.66 10.66
N PHE A 49 0.83 -13.06 9.66
CA PHE A 49 -0.04 -11.91 9.87
C PHE A 49 -1.42 -12.38 10.37
N SER A 50 -1.87 -11.88 11.51
CA SER A 50 -3.20 -12.13 12.09
C SER A 50 -4.16 -10.95 11.89
N SER A 51 -3.62 -9.73 11.96
CA SER A 51 -4.30 -8.45 11.72
C SER A 51 -3.49 -7.55 10.79
N LEU A 52 -4.18 -6.59 10.17
CA LEU A 52 -3.59 -5.53 9.38
C LEU A 52 -3.54 -4.24 10.19
N PHE A 53 -2.46 -3.48 10.01
CA PHE A 53 -2.26 -2.21 10.70
C PHE A 53 -3.20 -1.11 10.17
N PRO A 54 -3.51 -0.09 10.99
CA PRO A 54 -4.37 1.03 10.62
C PRO A 54 -4.04 1.66 9.26
N VAL A 55 -2.76 1.83 8.95
CA VAL A 55 -2.32 2.42 7.66
C VAL A 55 -2.66 1.51 6.47
N GLN A 56 -2.61 0.19 6.65
CA GLN A 56 -2.95 -0.78 5.60
C GLN A 56 -4.45 -0.78 5.36
N VAL A 57 -5.25 -0.71 6.44
CA VAL A 57 -6.71 -0.59 6.38
C VAL A 57 -7.13 0.70 5.68
N ALA A 58 -6.54 1.84 6.06
CA ALA A 58 -6.83 3.13 5.45
C ALA A 58 -6.57 3.12 3.94
N VAL A 59 -5.40 2.62 3.52
CA VAL A 59 -5.05 2.54 2.10
C VAL A 59 -5.96 1.59 1.34
N TRP A 60 -6.34 0.48 1.96
CA TRP A 60 -7.27 -0.48 1.35
C TRP A 60 -8.65 0.10 1.10
N GLN A 61 -9.20 0.83 2.08
CA GLN A 61 -10.51 1.46 1.91
C GLN A 61 -10.54 2.46 0.76
N GLU A 62 -9.45 3.19 0.58
CA GLU A 62 -9.31 4.19 -0.50
C GLU A 62 -9.03 3.57 -1.88
N THR A 63 -8.51 2.34 -1.95
CA THR A 63 -8.08 1.71 -3.21
C THR A 63 -8.97 0.58 -3.70
N VAL A 64 -9.49 -0.25 -2.80
CA VAL A 64 -10.26 -1.47 -3.10
C VAL A 64 -11.62 -1.49 -2.40
N GLY A 65 -11.75 -0.84 -1.24
CA GLY A 65 -12.94 -0.87 -0.41
C GLY A 65 -14.20 -0.22 -1.02
N PRO A 66 -15.34 -0.29 -0.32
CA PRO A 66 -16.59 0.35 -0.72
C PRO A 66 -16.44 1.87 -0.61
N GLY A 67 -16.01 2.50 -1.69
CA GLY A 67 -15.56 3.90 -1.72
C GLY A 67 -14.28 4.11 -2.53
N ALA A 68 -13.70 3.05 -3.10
CA ALA A 68 -12.55 3.13 -3.99
C ALA A 68 -12.83 4.02 -5.19
N PHE A 69 -11.97 5.02 -5.39
CA PHE A 69 -11.93 5.84 -6.58
C PHE A 69 -10.54 5.75 -7.21
N GLU A 70 -10.45 5.88 -8.53
CA GLU A 70 -9.16 6.07 -9.20
C GLU A 70 -8.59 7.43 -8.81
N ARG A 71 -7.76 7.44 -7.76
CA ARG A 71 -7.14 8.64 -7.21
C ARG A 71 -5.72 8.36 -6.77
N ASP A 72 -4.88 9.39 -6.86
CA ASP A 72 -3.53 9.35 -6.31
C ASP A 72 -3.58 9.46 -4.78
N LEU A 73 -2.78 8.62 -4.12
CA LEU A 73 -2.68 8.57 -2.66
C LEU A 73 -1.25 8.94 -2.23
N CYS A 74 -1.16 9.94 -1.35
CA CYS A 74 0.06 10.27 -0.63
C CYS A 74 -0.07 9.79 0.81
N ILE A 75 0.80 8.86 1.22
CA ILE A 75 0.73 8.21 2.54
C ILE A 75 1.95 8.66 3.35
N ASN A 76 1.70 9.31 4.49
CA ASN A 76 2.73 9.63 5.47
C ASN A 76 2.45 8.87 6.77
N SER A 77 3.45 8.16 7.28
CA SER A 77 3.31 7.31 8.47
C SER A 77 4.72 6.97 9.01
N PRO A 78 4.90 6.59 10.29
CA PRO A 78 6.22 6.24 10.87
C PRO A 78 6.84 4.95 10.31
N THR A 79 8.17 4.82 10.32
CA THR A 79 8.86 3.58 9.95
C THR A 79 8.40 2.41 10.85
N GLY A 80 8.29 1.21 10.29
CA GLY A 80 7.75 0.04 11.00
C GLY A 80 6.23 -0.12 10.98
N SER A 81 5.48 0.85 10.45
CA SER A 81 4.01 0.78 10.34
C SER A 81 3.48 -0.21 9.28
N GLY A 82 4.35 -0.94 8.57
CA GLY A 82 3.94 -1.86 7.50
C GLY A 82 3.50 -1.20 6.18
N LYS A 83 4.08 -0.06 5.79
CA LYS A 83 3.76 0.63 4.50
C LYS A 83 3.94 -0.25 3.28
N THR A 84 4.94 -1.13 3.31
CA THR A 84 5.22 -2.07 2.22
C THR A 84 3.99 -2.89 1.88
N LEU A 85 3.35 -3.44 2.91
CA LEU A 85 2.15 -4.24 2.74
C LEU A 85 0.94 -3.36 2.39
N ALA A 86 0.91 -2.10 2.86
CA ALA A 86 -0.18 -1.16 2.59
C ALA A 86 -0.37 -0.89 1.08
N TYR A 87 0.72 -0.73 0.31
CA TYR A 87 0.60 -0.62 -1.15
C TYR A 87 0.65 -1.97 -1.87
N ALA A 88 1.35 -2.99 -1.32
CA ALA A 88 1.49 -4.28 -2.00
C ALA A 88 0.16 -5.05 -2.05
N LEU A 89 -0.63 -5.04 -0.98
CA LEU A 89 -1.91 -5.74 -0.91
C LEU A 89 -2.90 -5.32 -2.00
N PRO A 90 -3.25 -4.04 -2.16
CA PRO A 90 -4.21 -3.63 -3.19
C PRO A 90 -3.67 -3.91 -4.59
N ILE A 91 -2.35 -3.76 -4.83
CA ILE A 91 -1.73 -4.12 -6.11
C ILE A 91 -1.95 -5.62 -6.39
N VAL A 92 -1.58 -6.51 -5.47
CA VAL A 92 -1.73 -7.95 -5.67
C VAL A 92 -3.20 -8.35 -5.85
N ASN A 93 -4.12 -7.74 -5.08
CA ASN A 93 -5.55 -8.01 -5.16
C ASN A 93 -6.16 -7.58 -6.51
N VAL A 94 -5.81 -6.40 -7.01
CA VAL A 94 -6.27 -5.93 -8.34
C VAL A 94 -5.66 -6.77 -9.46
N LEU A 95 -4.39 -7.16 -9.32
CA LEU A 95 -3.70 -7.98 -10.30
C LEU A 95 -4.22 -9.42 -10.32
N SER A 96 -4.66 -9.98 -9.19
CA SER A 96 -5.17 -11.37 -9.11
C SER A 96 -6.45 -11.61 -9.91
N SER A 97 -7.21 -10.54 -10.20
CA SER A 97 -8.46 -10.60 -10.96
C SER A 97 -8.28 -11.04 -12.42
N ARG A 98 -7.10 -10.81 -13.03
CA ARG A 98 -6.83 -11.11 -14.45
C ARG A 98 -5.37 -11.52 -14.68
N ALA A 99 -5.14 -12.68 -15.29
CA ALA A 99 -3.81 -13.11 -15.70
C ALA A 99 -3.47 -12.58 -17.10
N VAL A 100 -2.60 -11.56 -17.18
CA VAL A 100 -2.16 -10.97 -18.46
C VAL A 100 -0.63 -10.87 -18.47
N LYS A 101 0.01 -11.29 -19.57
CA LYS A 101 1.47 -11.20 -19.81
C LYS A 101 1.92 -9.78 -20.17
N CYS A 102 1.55 -8.77 -19.39
CA CYS A 102 1.98 -7.40 -19.61
C CYS A 102 2.42 -6.74 -18.30
N LEU A 103 3.20 -5.66 -18.41
CA LEU A 103 3.55 -4.82 -17.27
C LEU A 103 2.29 -4.14 -16.75
N ARG A 104 1.91 -4.41 -15.50
CA ARG A 104 0.69 -3.84 -14.88
C ARG A 104 0.95 -3.00 -13.63
N ALA A 105 2.09 -3.15 -12.99
CA ALA A 105 2.48 -2.37 -11.82
C ALA A 105 3.98 -2.08 -11.85
N LEU A 106 4.33 -0.84 -11.50
CA LEU A 106 5.70 -0.37 -11.36
C LEU A 106 5.88 0.17 -9.94
N VAL A 107 6.84 -0.41 -9.21
CA VAL A 107 7.22 0.08 -7.88
C VAL A 107 8.65 0.62 -7.98
N VAL A 108 8.82 1.91 -7.68
CA VAL A 108 10.12 2.58 -7.68
C VAL A 108 10.63 2.69 -6.26
N LEU A 109 11.84 2.24 -6.01
CA LEU A 109 12.46 2.23 -4.68
C LEU A 109 13.85 2.88 -4.75
N PRO A 110 14.26 3.60 -3.69
CA PRO A 110 15.51 4.37 -3.69
C PRO A 110 16.77 3.49 -3.61
N THR A 111 16.68 2.29 -3.04
CA THR A 111 17.83 1.41 -2.82
C THR A 111 17.56 -0.02 -3.28
N ARG A 112 18.62 -0.71 -3.70
CA ARG A 112 18.58 -2.12 -4.13
C ARG A 112 18.16 -3.06 -3.01
N ASP A 113 18.69 -2.88 -1.81
CA ASP A 113 18.38 -3.74 -0.66
C ASP A 113 16.89 -3.67 -0.29
N LEU A 114 16.32 -2.46 -0.31
CA LEU A 114 14.88 -2.29 -0.09
C LEU A 114 14.08 -2.95 -1.21
N ALA A 115 14.52 -2.82 -2.46
CA ALA A 115 13.84 -3.48 -3.56
C ALA A 115 13.86 -5.00 -3.49
N LEU A 116 14.98 -5.60 -3.07
CA LEU A 116 15.04 -7.04 -2.82
C LEU A 116 14.09 -7.45 -1.71
N GLN A 117 14.02 -6.70 -0.60
CA GLN A 117 13.10 -6.96 0.50
C GLN A 117 11.63 -6.94 0.04
N VAL A 118 11.25 -5.92 -0.74
CA VAL A 118 9.89 -5.77 -1.28
C VAL A 118 9.60 -6.86 -2.31
N THR A 119 10.56 -7.21 -3.16
CA THR A 119 10.44 -8.27 -4.16
C THR A 119 10.21 -9.62 -3.50
N CYS A 120 10.98 -9.96 -2.46
CA CYS A 120 10.79 -11.18 -1.70
C CYS A 120 9.37 -11.24 -1.11
N LEU A 121 8.91 -10.16 -0.46
CA LEU A 121 7.55 -10.09 0.09
C LEU A 121 6.48 -10.33 -0.98
N LEU A 122 6.58 -9.64 -2.11
CA LEU A 122 5.63 -9.78 -3.22
C LEU A 122 5.66 -11.19 -3.82
N MET A 123 6.84 -11.79 -3.95
CA MET A 123 6.99 -13.16 -4.45
C MET A 123 6.30 -14.17 -3.51
N TYR A 124 6.39 -13.98 -2.19
CA TYR A 124 5.65 -14.81 -1.22
C TYR A 124 4.13 -14.66 -1.37
N LEU A 125 3.63 -13.43 -1.50
CA LEU A 125 2.18 -13.17 -1.69
C LEU A 125 1.66 -13.78 -3.00
N ILE A 126 2.46 -13.71 -4.06
CA ILE A 126 2.10 -14.19 -5.40
C ILE A 126 2.34 -15.70 -5.56
N CYS A 127 3.14 -16.35 -4.71
CA CYS A 127 3.43 -17.79 -4.78
C CYS A 127 2.16 -18.66 -4.79
N HIS A 128 1.12 -18.22 -4.07
CA HIS A 128 -0.20 -18.89 -4.06
C HIS A 128 -1.04 -18.67 -5.34
N TYR A 129 -0.59 -17.80 -6.24
CA TYR A 129 -1.25 -17.50 -7.50
C TYR A 129 -0.53 -18.23 -8.63
N CYS A 130 -1.24 -19.19 -9.24
CA CYS A 130 -0.72 -20.00 -10.32
C CYS A 130 -0.45 -19.13 -11.57
N THR A 131 0.79 -18.67 -11.68
CA THR A 131 1.46 -18.16 -12.88
C THR A 131 0.97 -16.82 -13.48
N GLN A 132 1.95 -15.93 -13.70
CA GLN A 132 1.95 -14.76 -14.61
C GLN A 132 1.71 -13.36 -14.03
N PHE A 133 2.42 -13.02 -12.97
CA PHE A 133 2.59 -11.63 -12.53
C PHE A 133 3.90 -11.06 -13.06
N VAL A 134 3.84 -9.94 -13.77
CA VAL A 134 5.02 -9.15 -14.13
C VAL A 134 4.95 -7.85 -13.33
N VAL A 135 5.56 -7.85 -12.15
CA VAL A 135 5.84 -6.64 -11.36
C VAL A 135 7.27 -6.24 -11.67
N PHE A 136 7.46 -5.06 -12.25
CA PHE A 136 8.80 -4.54 -12.53
C PHE A 136 9.21 -3.58 -11.42
N PHE A 137 10.46 -3.68 -10.99
CA PHE A 137 11.06 -2.75 -10.05
C PHE A 137 12.11 -1.93 -10.78
N LEU A 138 11.86 -0.64 -10.95
CA LEU A 138 12.90 0.27 -11.42
C LEU A 138 13.82 0.56 -10.24
N MET A 139 15.03 -0.01 -10.30
CA MET A 139 16.14 0.39 -9.43
C MET A 139 16.52 1.81 -9.81
N GLY A 140 16.54 2.72 -8.84
CA GLY A 140 16.92 4.12 -9.06
C GLY A 140 18.31 4.26 -9.70
N ILE A 141 18.35 4.38 -11.03
CA ILE A 141 19.24 5.29 -11.74
C ILE A 141 18.43 6.56 -11.96
N LEU A 142 18.54 7.49 -11.00
CA LEU A 142 18.41 8.92 -11.20
C LEU A 142 19.22 9.55 -10.07
N LEU A 143 20.55 9.56 -10.21
CA LEU A 143 21.28 10.70 -10.77
C LEU A 143 20.71 12.02 -10.24
N CYS A 144 21.18 12.40 -9.07
CA CYS A 144 21.14 13.77 -8.59
C CYS A 144 22.10 14.59 -9.49
N VAL A 145 21.63 14.98 -10.67
CA VAL A 145 22.19 16.08 -11.48
C VAL A 145 21.02 16.87 -12.04
N ALA A 146 20.65 17.93 -11.32
CA ALA A 146 20.26 19.24 -11.85
C ALA A 146 20.30 20.22 -10.67
#